data_AF-A0AAD5LDT0-F1
#
_entry.id   AF-A0AAD5LDT0-F1
#
_cell.length_a   1.000
_cell.length_b   1.000
_cell.length_c   1.000
_cell.angle_alpha   90.00
_cell.angle_beta   90.00
_cell.angle_gamma   90.00
#
_symmetry.space_group_name_H-M   'P 1'
#
loop_
_entity.id
_entity.type
_entity.pdbx_description
1 polymer ?
#
loop_
_entity_poly.entity_id
_entity_poly.type
_entity_poly.pdbx_seq_one_letter_code
_entity_poly.pdbx_strand_id
1 'polypeptide(L)'
;MGSGDGKHDALAVGGHRLHIKSIAGVHSCCYVDSVDVAFDLGCCFGRVVSKSHVFITHGHVDHIAAFAQHAARRALQKMKPAKYYALPHLIPHMEMVLQGLASMQEVRIGSVLGGLVRLI
;
A
#
# COMPACT_ATOMS: atom_id res chain seq x y z
N MET A 1 -26.91 5.05 0.61
CA MET A 1 -26.42 3.67 0.80
C MET A 1 -25.13 3.73 1.60
N GLY A 2 -25.19 3.45 2.89
CA GLY A 2 -24.01 3.37 3.75
C GLY A 2 -23.36 2.01 3.59
N SER A 3 -22.22 1.96 2.92
CA SER A 3 -21.39 0.76 2.80
C SER A 3 -20.64 0.56 4.11
N GLY A 4 -20.91 -0.55 4.78
CA GLY A 4 -20.21 -0.98 5.98
C GLY A 4 -18.74 -1.25 5.67
N ASP A 5 -17.88 -0.48 6.33
CA ASP A 5 -16.47 -0.80 6.54
C ASP A 5 -16.24 -0.54 8.03
N GLY A 6 -15.61 -1.48 8.73
CA GLY A 6 -15.49 -1.44 10.19
C GLY A 6 -14.91 -0.12 10.69
N LYS A 7 -15.19 0.26 11.95
CA LYS A 7 -14.61 1.46 12.57
C LYS A 7 -13.09 1.47 12.36
N HIS A 8 -12.61 2.32 11.46
CA HIS A 8 -11.21 2.66 11.35
C HIS A 8 -11.01 3.93 12.15
N ASP A 9 -10.08 3.89 13.10
CA ASP A 9 -9.85 5.01 13.99
C ASP A 9 -9.17 6.13 13.20
N ALA A 10 -9.91 7.22 13.02
CA ALA A 10 -9.38 8.45 12.50
C ALA A 10 -8.85 9.29 13.67
N LEU A 11 -7.54 9.55 13.67
CA LEU A 11 -6.87 10.34 14.70
C LEU A 11 -6.54 11.74 14.15
N ALA A 12 -6.97 12.78 14.86
CA ALA A 12 -6.62 14.16 14.53
C ALA A 12 -5.38 14.61 15.32
N VAL A 13 -4.29 14.94 14.63
CA VAL A 13 -3.02 15.41 15.25
C VAL A 13 -2.43 16.51 14.39
N GLY A 14 -2.05 17.63 15.01
CA GLY A 14 -1.32 18.71 14.31
C GLY A 14 -2.05 19.29 13.09
N GLY A 15 -3.39 19.32 13.10
CA GLY A 15 -4.21 19.77 11.96
C GLY A 15 -4.37 18.74 10.84
N HIS A 16 -3.82 17.53 11.00
CA HIS A 16 -3.95 16.44 10.05
C HIS A 16 -4.89 15.35 10.57
N ARG A 17 -5.60 14.70 9.65
CA ARG A 17 -6.42 13.53 9.92
C ARG A 17 -5.71 12.27 9.41
N LEU A 18 -5.29 11.44 10.34
CA LEU A 18 -4.66 10.15 10.09
C LEU A 18 -5.73 9.06 10.17
N HIS A 19 -5.73 8.14 9.22
CA HIS A 19 -6.55 6.94 9.25
C HIS A 19 -5.63 5.77 9.51
N ILE A 20 -5.89 5.03 10.59
CA ILE A 20 -4.96 4.00 11.07
C ILE A 20 -5.72 2.69 11.26
N LYS A 21 -5.11 1.60 10.80
CA LYS A 21 -5.50 0.24 11.15
C LYS A 21 -4.24 -0.49 11.59
N SER A 22 -4.11 -0.74 12.89
CA SER A 22 -2.97 -1.43 13.48
C SER A 22 -3.44 -2.43 14.52
N ILE A 23 -3.30 -3.71 14.18
CA ILE A 23 -3.61 -4.84 15.05
C ILE A 23 -2.40 -5.77 14.98
N ALA A 24 -1.77 -6.01 16.14
CA ALA A 24 -0.52 -6.75 16.25
C ALA A 24 -0.60 -8.13 15.55
N GLY A 25 0.31 -8.37 14.61
CA GLY A 25 0.38 -9.63 13.86
C GLY A 25 -0.74 -9.83 12.83
N VAL A 26 -1.63 -8.87 12.64
CA VAL A 26 -2.75 -8.96 11.68
C VAL A 26 -2.58 -7.96 10.54
N HIS A 27 -2.43 -6.67 10.84
CA HIS A 27 -2.06 -5.64 9.86
C HIS A 27 -1.67 -4.33 10.53
N SER A 28 -0.78 -3.60 9.87
CA SER A 28 -0.45 -2.20 10.11
C SER A 28 -0.55 -1.43 8.79
N CYS A 29 -1.33 -0.36 8.79
CA CYS A 29 -1.50 0.53 7.64
C CYS A 29 -2.00 1.89 8.14
N CYS A 30 -1.39 2.97 7.64
CA CYS A 30 -1.73 4.35 8.00
C CYS A 30 -1.69 5.25 6.78
N TYR A 31 -2.64 6.17 6.64
CA TYR A 31 -2.56 7.24 5.65
C TYR A 31 -3.09 8.57 6.18
N VAL A 32 -2.65 9.68 5.58
CA VAL A 32 -3.07 11.03 5.96
C VAL A 32 -3.99 11.60 4.89
N ASP A 33 -5.12 12.21 5.25
CA ASP A 33 -6.05 12.76 4.23
C ASP A 33 -5.41 13.87 3.40
N SER A 34 -4.80 14.86 4.06
CA SER A 34 -4.27 16.08 3.45
C SER A 34 -2.89 15.92 2.78
N VAL A 35 -2.27 14.74 2.88
CA VAL A 35 -0.93 14.47 2.34
C VAL A 35 -0.97 13.21 1.48
N ASP A 36 -0.25 13.18 0.37
CA ASP A 36 -0.21 12.03 -0.54
C ASP A 36 0.75 10.92 -0.06
N VAL A 37 0.59 10.49 1.19
CA VAL A 37 1.47 9.53 1.86
C VAL A 37 0.67 8.45 2.58
N ALA A 38 1.19 7.22 2.51
CA ALA A 38 0.82 6.11 3.38
C ALA A 38 2.06 5.44 3.99
N PHE A 39 1.89 4.82 5.15
CA PHE A 39 2.89 4.01 5.84
C PHE A 39 2.35 2.60 6.02
N ASP A 40 3.17 1.62 5.61
CA ASP A 40 2.87 0.21 5.55
C ASP A 40 1.60 -0.13 4.74
N LEU A 41 1.51 -1.37 4.30
CA LEU A 41 0.38 -1.94 3.59
C LEU A 41 0.15 -3.38 4.08
N GLY A 42 -0.07 -3.55 5.38
CA GLY A 42 -0.59 -4.80 5.93
C GLY A 42 -1.98 -5.14 5.39
N CYS A 43 -2.77 -4.12 5.08
CA CYS A 43 -4.06 -4.24 4.43
C CYS A 43 -4.37 -3.01 3.56
N CYS A 44 -5.25 -3.17 2.57
CA CYS A 44 -5.84 -2.05 1.83
C CYS A 44 -7.19 -1.69 2.46
N PHE A 45 -7.29 -0.56 3.16
CA PHE A 45 -8.53 -0.08 3.78
C PHE A 45 -8.81 1.39 3.44
N GLY A 46 -10.08 1.80 3.57
CA GLY A 46 -10.50 3.18 3.33
C GLY A 46 -10.01 3.72 1.99
N ARG A 47 -9.32 4.87 2.02
CA ARG A 47 -8.82 5.57 0.83
C ARG A 47 -7.31 5.38 0.60
N VAL A 48 -6.67 4.38 1.23
CA VAL A 48 -5.21 4.20 1.08
C VAL A 48 -4.79 4.00 -0.38
N VAL A 49 -5.65 3.39 -1.21
CA VAL A 49 -5.43 3.22 -2.66
C VAL A 49 -5.16 4.53 -3.40
N SER A 50 -5.66 5.66 -2.89
CA SER A 50 -5.42 6.97 -3.49
C SER A 50 -3.98 7.47 -3.29
N LYS A 51 -3.25 6.93 -2.32
CA LYS A 51 -1.91 7.40 -1.94
C LYS A 51 -0.84 6.91 -2.91
N SER A 52 -0.08 7.84 -3.46
CA SER A 52 0.93 7.55 -4.47
C SER A 52 2.34 7.42 -3.90
N HIS A 53 2.59 7.86 -2.66
CA HIS A 53 3.85 7.62 -1.96
C HIS A 53 3.60 6.70 -0.75
N VAL A 54 4.18 5.51 -0.77
CA VAL A 54 3.98 4.49 0.28
C VAL A 54 5.32 4.14 0.89
N PHE A 55 5.47 4.26 2.20
CA PHE A 55 6.68 3.91 2.93
C PHE A 55 6.48 2.58 3.66
N ILE A 56 7.26 1.56 3.30
CA ILE A 56 7.24 0.24 3.94
C ILE A 56 8.35 0.21 4.98
N THR A 57 7.96 0.00 6.25
CA THR A 57 8.90 0.03 7.38
C THR A 57 9.78 -1.22 7.44
N HIS A 58 9.19 -2.41 7.26
CA HIS A 58 9.88 -3.69 7.23
C HIS A 58 9.04 -4.78 6.54
N GLY A 59 9.63 -5.97 6.34
CA GLY A 59 9.06 -7.04 5.51
C GLY A 59 8.13 -8.03 6.21
N HIS A 60 7.71 -7.79 7.45
CA HIS A 60 6.72 -8.69 8.07
C HIS A 60 5.39 -8.63 7.33
N VAL A 61 4.70 -9.77 7.27
CA VAL A 61 3.48 -9.96 6.47
C VAL A 61 2.41 -8.93 6.84
N ASP A 62 2.23 -8.67 8.13
CA ASP A 62 1.29 -7.69 8.64
C ASP A 62 1.67 -6.23 8.32
N HIS A 63 2.84 -5.96 7.73
CA HIS A 63 3.23 -4.63 7.24
C HIS A 63 3.25 -4.52 5.72
N ILE A 64 3.39 -5.62 4.99
CA ILE A 64 3.65 -5.56 3.55
C ILE A 64 2.61 -6.29 2.68
N ALA A 65 1.84 -7.24 3.21
CA ALA A 65 1.07 -8.21 2.41
C ALA A 65 0.19 -7.61 1.30
N ALA A 66 -0.36 -6.41 1.51
CA ALA A 66 -1.28 -5.78 0.58
C ALA A 66 -0.61 -4.86 -0.46
N PHE A 67 0.72 -4.75 -0.51
CA PHE A 67 1.40 -3.82 -1.44
C PHE A 67 1.12 -4.12 -2.92
N ALA A 68 1.13 -5.39 -3.31
CA ALA A 68 0.83 -5.79 -4.67
C ALA A 68 -0.67 -5.61 -4.99
N GLN A 69 -1.54 -5.87 -4.02
CA GLN A 69 -2.97 -5.58 -4.14
C GLN A 69 -3.22 -4.08 -4.33
N HIS A 70 -2.49 -3.22 -3.61
CA HIS A 70 -2.55 -1.77 -3.77
C HIS A 70 -2.15 -1.36 -5.20
N ALA A 71 -1.03 -1.88 -5.72
CA ALA A 71 -0.59 -1.63 -7.09
C ALA A 71 -1.65 -2.07 -8.13
N ALA A 72 -2.19 -3.28 -7.98
CA ALA A 72 -3.21 -3.82 -8.88
C ALA A 72 -4.52 -3.01 -8.83
N ARG A 73 -4.98 -2.61 -7.64
CA ARG A 73 -6.18 -1.76 -7.48
C ARG A 73 -5.99 -0.40 -8.15
N ARG A 74 -4.81 0.22 -8.03
CA ARG A 74 -4.50 1.47 -8.73
C ARG A 74 -4.55 1.29 -10.24
N ALA A 75 -3.95 0.22 -10.78
CA ALA A 75 -4.01 -0.09 -12.20
C ALA A 75 -5.46 -0.31 -12.68
N LEU A 76 -6.27 -1.07 -11.93
CA LEU A 76 -7.68 -1.29 -12.22
C LEU A 76 -8.48 0.02 -12.24
N GLN A 77 -8.18 0.94 -11.32
CA GLN A 77 -8.78 2.27 -11.23
C GLN A 77 -8.16 3.30 -12.19
N LYS A 78 -7.27 2.88 -13.11
CA LYS A 78 -6.57 3.74 -14.07
C LYS A 78 -5.80 4.90 -13.41
N MET A 79 -5.32 4.69 -12.19
CA MET A 79 -4.47 5.63 -11.48
C MET A 79 -3.02 5.50 -11.96
N LYS A 80 -2.23 6.57 -11.82
CA LYS A 80 -0.78 6.50 -12.03
C LYS A 80 -0.15 5.48 -11.05
N PRO A 81 0.90 4.74 -11.44
CA PRO A 81 1.63 3.88 -10.52
C PRO A 81 2.08 4.64 -9.26
N ALA A 82 2.02 3.98 -8.10
CA ALA A 82 2.56 4.51 -6.86
C ALA A 82 4.08 4.27 -6.78
N LYS A 83 4.76 5.10 -5.97
CA LYS A 83 6.13 4.90 -5.51
C LYS A 83 6.12 4.22 -4.15
N TYR A 84 6.74 3.06 -4.07
CA TYR A 84 6.94 2.30 -2.84
C TYR A 84 8.38 2.50 -2.38
N TYR A 85 8.53 3.05 -1.19
CA TYR A 85 9.78 3.36 -0.52
C TYR A 85 10.05 2.25 0.49
N ALA A 86 11.17 1.52 0.33
CA ALA A 86 11.49 0.38 1.19
C ALA A 86 12.99 0.28 1.46
N LEU A 87 13.34 -0.51 2.48
CA LEU A 87 14.73 -0.83 2.79
C LEU A 87 15.39 -1.60 1.63
N PRO A 88 16.67 -1.34 1.32
CA PRO A 88 17.40 -1.96 0.22
C PRO A 88 17.25 -3.47 0.07
N HIS A 89 17.29 -4.19 1.19
CA HIS A 89 17.25 -5.65 1.19
C HIS A 89 15.85 -6.20 0.91
N LEU A 90 14.78 -5.41 1.07
CA LEU A 90 13.40 -5.84 0.80
C LEU A 90 13.05 -5.77 -0.68
N ILE A 91 13.67 -4.85 -1.42
CA ILE A 91 13.30 -4.51 -2.81
C ILE A 91 13.32 -5.73 -3.74
N PRO A 92 14.38 -6.57 -3.78
CA PRO A 92 14.40 -7.73 -4.67
C PRO A 92 13.27 -8.73 -4.36
N HIS A 93 12.91 -8.88 -3.08
CA HIS A 93 11.83 -9.78 -2.66
C HIS A 93 10.45 -9.21 -3.01
N MET A 94 10.27 -7.90 -2.89
CA MET A 94 9.05 -7.21 -3.33
C MET A 94 8.86 -7.34 -4.85
N GLU A 95 9.93 -7.15 -5.63
CA GLU A 95 9.92 -7.35 -7.08
C GLU A 95 9.56 -8.79 -7.45
N MET A 96 10.11 -9.77 -6.73
CA MET A 96 9.79 -11.19 -6.94
C MET A 96 8.32 -11.52 -6.69
N VAL A 97 7.72 -11.00 -5.60
CA VAL A 97 6.29 -11.18 -5.31
C VAL A 97 5.44 -10.56 -6.42
N LEU A 98 5.78 -9.35 -6.82
CA LEU A 98 5.10 -8.64 -7.90
C LEU A 98 5.20 -9.38 -9.25
N GLN A 99 6.38 -9.91 -9.57
CA GLN A 99 6.61 -10.71 -10.78
C GLN A 99 5.81 -12.02 -10.72
N GLY A 100 5.81 -12.70 -9.58
CA GLY A 100 5.03 -13.92 -9.39
C GLY A 100 3.53 -13.69 -9.60
N LEU A 101 2.99 -12.60 -9.03
CA LEU A 101 1.59 -12.21 -9.23
C LEU A 101 1.30 -11.84 -10.69
N ALA A 102 2.21 -11.11 -11.35
CA ALA A 102 2.07 -10.76 -12.77
C ALA A 102 2.09 -12.01 -13.67
N SER A 103 2.89 -13.03 -13.35
CA SER A 103 2.95 -14.29 -14.09
C SER A 103 1.69 -15.14 -13.94
N MET A 104 0.98 -15.04 -12.81
CA MET A 104 -0.33 -15.67 -12.61
C MET A 104 -1.47 -14.87 -13.23
N GLN A 105 -1.21 -13.63 -13.66
CA GLN A 105 -2.23 -12.76 -14.21
C GLN A 105 -2.52 -13.20 -15.65
N GLU A 106 -3.67 -13.85 -15.85
CA GLU A 106 -4.09 -14.45 -17.13
C GLU A 106 -4.33 -13.43 -18.27
N VAL A 107 -4.24 -12.13 -17.98
CA VAL A 107 -4.43 -11.02 -18.93
C VAL A 107 -3.19 -10.14 -18.95
N ARG A 108 -2.68 -9.82 -20.15
CA ARG A 108 -1.58 -8.84 -20.33
C ARG A 108 -2.03 -7.46 -19.86
N ILE A 109 -1.58 -7.04 -18.68
CA ILE A 109 -1.72 -5.67 -18.18
C ILE A 109 -0.36 -4.97 -18.33
N GLY A 110 -0.35 -3.82 -19.00
CA GLY A 110 0.86 -2.99 -19.15
C GLY A 110 1.49 -2.71 -17.78
N SER A 111 2.77 -3.09 -17.64
CA SER A 111 3.64 -2.98 -16.47
C SER A 111 2.98 -2.44 -15.19
N VAL A 112 2.49 -3.37 -14.35
CA VAL A 112 2.06 -3.08 -12.96
C VAL A 112 3.25 -2.58 -12.10
N LEU A 113 4.48 -2.71 -12.60
CA LEU A 113 5.74 -2.57 -11.84
C LEU A 113 6.47 -1.28 -12.22
N GLY A 114 5.91 -0.13 -11.83
CA GLY A 114 6.39 1.18 -12.26
C GLY A 114 7.10 2.03 -11.20
N GLY A 115 7.27 1.57 -9.96
CA GLY A 115 7.73 2.49 -8.92
C GLY A 115 8.16 1.88 -7.59
N LEU A 116 9.17 1.01 -7.56
CA LEU A 116 9.91 0.80 -6.31
C LEU A 116 11.07 1.80 -6.22
N VAL A 117 11.28 2.38 -5.05
CA VAL A 117 12.33 3.36 -4.75
C VAL A 117 13.11 2.88 -3.53
N ARG A 118 14.44 2.87 -3.65
CA ARG A 118 15.37 2.53 -2.58
C ARG A 118 15.65 3.76 -1.71
N LEU A 119 15.46 3.64 -0.40
CA LEU A 119 16.04 4.57 0.57
C LEU A 119 17.41 4.05 1.02
N ILE A 120 18.37 4.97 1.15
CA ILE A 120 19.75 4.74 1.58
C ILE A 120 19.82 4.23 3.02
#